data_AF-A0A0F2RAS8-F1
#
_entry.id   AF-A0A0F2RAS8-F1
#
_cell.length_a   1.000
_cell.length_b   1.000
_cell.length_c   1.000
_cell.angle_alpha   90.00
_cell.angle_beta   90.00
_cell.angle_gamma   90.00
#
_symmetry.space_group_name_H-M   'P 1'
#
loop_
_entity.id
_entity.type
_entity.pdbx_description
1 polymer ?
#
loop_
_entity_poly.entity_id
_entity_poly.type
_entity_poly.pdbx_seq_one_letter_code
_entity_poly.pdbx_strand_id
1 'polypeptide(L)'
;MTTTPAPSGEDRRILVPPVPVLVAGLRHAVILTPDGELARLAPRDAARRARDERPMVVHMPATTSRLGNAVFAGHDILELYAFIRP
;
A
#
# COMPACT_ATOMS: atom_id res chain seq x y z
N MET A 1 -17.65 30.67 29.01
CA MET A 1 -16.72 30.00 28.09
C MET A 1 -16.51 28.59 28.58
N THR A 2 -17.28 27.63 28.07
CA THR A 2 -17.10 26.19 28.34
C THR A 2 -16.23 25.62 27.24
N THR A 3 -14.99 25.26 27.57
CA THR A 3 -14.04 24.57 26.69
C THR A 3 -14.46 23.10 26.58
N THR A 4 -14.91 22.68 25.40
CA THR A 4 -15.09 21.27 25.05
C THR A 4 -13.73 20.56 25.14
N PRO A 5 -13.57 19.49 25.94
CA PRO A 5 -12.33 18.72 25.94
C PRO A 5 -12.13 18.04 24.59
N ALA A 6 -10.89 18.06 24.08
CA ALA A 6 -10.52 17.31 22.89
C ALA A 6 -10.81 15.82 23.11
N PRO A 7 -11.30 15.09 22.09
CA PRO A 7 -11.58 13.66 22.24
C PRO A 7 -10.29 12.94 22.69
N SER A 8 -10.34 12.36 23.89
CA SER A 8 -9.33 11.43 24.40
C SER A 8 -9.25 10.24 23.43
N GLY A 9 -8.04 9.89 23.00
CA GLY A 9 -7.77 8.93 21.92
C GLY A 9 -8.08 7.48 22.26
N GLU A 10 -9.31 7.17 22.65
CA GLU A 10 -9.81 5.81 22.80
C GLU A 10 -9.96 5.17 21.41
N ASP A 11 -9.18 4.11 21.19
CA ASP A 11 -9.29 3.12 20.10
C ASP A 11 -9.40 3.66 18.67
N ARG A 12 -8.37 4.38 18.21
CA ARG A 12 -8.15 4.55 16.77
C ARG A 12 -7.66 3.23 16.14
N ARG A 13 -8.58 2.29 15.94
CA ARG A 13 -8.30 1.03 15.23
C ARG A 13 -8.00 1.31 13.76
N ILE A 14 -6.82 0.91 13.31
CA ILE A 14 -6.44 0.92 11.91
C ILE A 14 -7.01 -0.35 11.25
N LEU A 15 -7.81 -0.18 10.21
CA LEU A 15 -8.28 -1.29 9.39
C LEU A 15 -7.19 -1.65 8.38
N VAL A 16 -6.72 -2.90 8.43
CA VAL A 16 -5.73 -3.42 7.48
C VAL A 16 -6.48 -4.03 6.28
N PRO A 17 -6.10 -3.70 5.03
CA PRO A 17 -6.70 -4.32 3.85
C PRO A 17 -6.48 -5.85 3.83
N PRO A 18 -7.43 -6.63 3.30
CA PRO A 18 -7.29 -8.10 3.20
C PRO A 18 -6.31 -8.55 2.10
N VAL A 19 -5.63 -7.61 1.45
CA VAL A 19 -4.58 -7.83 0.45
C VAL A 19 -3.33 -7.09 0.89
N PRO A 20 -2.11 -7.55 0.51
CA PRO A 20 -0.91 -6.84 0.89
C PRO A 20 -0.88 -5.44 0.28
N VAL A 21 -0.38 -4.46 1.02
CA VAL A 21 -0.14 -3.10 0.49
C VAL A 21 1.35 -2.96 0.19
N LEU A 22 1.69 -2.62 -1.04
CA LEU A 22 3.07 -2.48 -1.47
C LEU A 22 3.38 -1.02 -1.81
N VAL A 23 4.39 -0.46 -1.13
CA VAL A 23 4.94 0.86 -1.43
C VAL A 23 6.38 0.69 -1.90
N ALA A 24 6.67 1.07 -3.15
CA ALA A 24 8.02 1.06 -3.68
C ALA A 24 8.71 2.42 -3.47
N GLY A 25 9.81 2.41 -2.71
CA GLY A 25 10.73 3.55 -2.60
C GLY A 25 11.90 3.44 -3.59
N LEU A 26 12.84 4.38 -3.53
CA LEU A 26 13.99 4.41 -4.44
C LEU A 26 15.01 3.29 -4.19
N ARG A 27 15.18 2.86 -2.93
CA ARG A 27 16.21 1.87 -2.52
C ARG A 27 15.63 0.56 -2.01
N HIS A 28 14.41 0.60 -1.49
CA HIS A 28 13.70 -0.53 -0.93
C HIS A 28 12.21 -0.33 -1.14
N ALA A 29 11.46 -1.41 -1.00
CA ALA A 29 10.01 -1.38 -0.87
C ALA A 29 9.60 -1.74 0.55
N VAL A 30 8.39 -1.35 0.92
CA VAL A 30 7.72 -1.77 2.14
C VAL A 30 6.46 -2.51 1.75
N ILE A 31 6.25 -3.68 2.34
CA ILE A 31 5.00 -4.41 2.25
C ILE A 31 4.33 -4.43 3.62
N LEU A 32 3.05 -4.10 3.66
CA LEU A 32 2.15 -4.38 4.77
C LEU A 32 1.36 -5.62 4.39
N THR A 33 1.42 -6.66 5.21
CA THR A 33 0.68 -7.90 5.00
C THR A 33 -0.74 -7.78 5.59
N PRO A 34 -1.69 -8.64 5.16
CA PRO A 34 -3.07 -8.60 5.66
C PRO A 34 -3.23 -8.84 7.17
N ASP A 35 -2.28 -9.53 7.79
CA ASP A 35 -2.17 -9.76 9.23
C ASP A 35 -1.57 -8.55 9.99
N GLY A 36 -1.17 -7.49 9.27
CA GLY A 36 -0.71 -6.24 9.86
C GLY A 36 0.81 -6.13 10.01
N GLU A 37 1.58 -7.11 9.52
CA GLU A 37 3.04 -7.10 9.60
C GLU A 37 3.68 -6.21 8.53
N LEU A 38 4.76 -5.52 8.92
CA LEU A 38 5.53 -4.66 8.02
C LEU A 38 6.90 -5.27 7.74
N ALA A 39 7.20 -5.45 6.45
CA ALA A 39 8.50 -5.91 6.00
C ALA A 39 9.13 -4.94 4.99
N ARG A 40 10.44 -4.71 5.13
CA ARG A 40 11.24 -4.04 4.11
C ARG A 40 11.82 -5.07 3.16
N LEU A 41 11.68 -4.83 1.86
CA LEU A 41 12.12 -5.73 0.81
C LEU A 41 13.09 -5.01 -0.12
N ALA A 42 14.08 -5.74 -0.62
CA ALA A 42 14.83 -5.28 -1.79
C ALA A 42 13.87 -5.20 -3.00
N PRO A 43 14.09 -4.28 -3.98
CA PRO A 43 13.17 -4.11 -5.11
C PRO A 43 12.90 -5.41 -5.90
N ARG A 44 13.90 -6.28 -6.04
CA ARG A 44 13.75 -7.58 -6.71
C ARG A 44 12.84 -8.55 -5.94
N ASP A 45 12.93 -8.56 -4.61
CA ASP A 45 12.08 -9.41 -3.78
C ASP A 45 10.65 -8.89 -3.73
N ALA A 46 10.50 -7.56 -3.68
CA ALA A 46 9.21 -6.90 -3.80
C ALA A 46 8.55 -7.19 -5.15
N ALA A 47 9.30 -7.15 -6.25
CA ALA A 47 8.78 -7.49 -7.58
C ALA A 47 8.30 -8.94 -7.68
N ARG A 48 9.05 -9.89 -7.09
CA ARG A 48 8.62 -11.30 -7.02
C ARG A 48 7.32 -11.41 -6.24
N ARG A 49 7.29 -10.85 -5.02
CA ARG A 49 6.12 -10.92 -4.14
C ARG A 49 4.89 -10.25 -4.76
N ALA A 50 5.09 -9.16 -5.50
CA ALA A 50 4.01 -8.47 -6.20
C ALA A 50 3.34 -9.32 -7.29
N ARG A 51 4.10 -10.18 -7.98
CA ARG A 51 3.56 -11.11 -8.98
C ARG A 51 2.72 -12.21 -8.35
N ASP A 52 3.12 -12.67 -7.16
CA ASP A 52 2.49 -13.79 -6.47
C ASP A 52 1.22 -13.35 -5.72
N GLU A 53 1.25 -12.16 -5.10
CA GLU A 53 0.24 -11.76 -4.11
C GLU A 53 -0.70 -10.64 -4.57
N ARG A 54 -0.49 -10.06 -5.75
CA ARG A 54 -1.34 -9.00 -6.36
C ARG A 54 -1.66 -7.86 -5.38
N PRO A 55 -0.65 -7.09 -4.93
CA PRO A 55 -0.82 -6.14 -3.86
C PRO A 55 -1.67 -4.93 -4.27
N MET A 56 -2.22 -4.27 -3.27
CA MET A 56 -2.74 -2.91 -3.39
C MET A 56 -1.58 -1.92 -3.52
N VAL A 57 -1.69 -1.02 -4.50
CA VAL A 57 -0.73 0.05 -4.78
C VAL A 57 -1.49 1.34 -5.06
N VAL A 58 -0.83 2.50 -4.97
CA VAL A 58 -1.47 3.79 -5.30
C VAL A 58 -1.26 4.17 -6.76
N HIS A 59 -0.12 3.84 -7.35
CA HIS A 59 0.22 4.29 -8.69
C HIS A 59 1.06 3.23 -9.39
N MET A 60 0.42 2.43 -10.22
CA MET A 60 1.01 1.24 -10.85
C MET A 60 2.23 1.59 -11.71
N PRO A 61 2.18 2.55 -12.67
CA PRO A 61 3.37 2.98 -13.43
C PRO A 61 4.57 3.39 -12.56
N ALA A 62 4.33 4.17 -11.50
CA ALA A 62 5.38 4.65 -10.62
C ALA A 62 5.96 3.52 -9.75
N THR A 63 5.13 2.56 -9.32
CA THR A 63 5.56 1.38 -8.58
C THR A 63 6.35 0.43 -9.46
N THR A 64 5.88 0.08 -10.66
CA THR A 64 6.58 -0.84 -11.57
C THR A 64 7.94 -0.30 -11.97
N SER A 65 8.04 0.99 -12.27
CA SER A 65 9.32 1.66 -12.57
C SER A 65 10.35 1.48 -11.43
N ARG A 66 9.94 1.68 -10.18
CA ARG A 66 10.80 1.51 -8.99
C ARG A 66 11.16 0.07 -8.69
N LEU A 67 10.39 -0.88 -9.18
CA LEU A 67 10.64 -2.32 -9.05
C LEU A 67 11.37 -2.92 -10.27
N GLY A 68 12.04 -2.07 -11.07
CA GLY A 68 12.83 -2.51 -12.22
C GLY A 68 11.97 -2.87 -13.43
N ASN A 69 10.89 -2.12 -13.66
CA ASN A 69 9.91 -2.36 -14.73
C ASN A 69 9.25 -3.74 -14.64
N ALA A 70 9.06 -4.23 -13.40
CA ALA A 70 8.36 -5.48 -13.17
C ALA A 70 6.89 -5.38 -13.61
N VAL A 71 6.47 -6.29 -14.48
CA VAL A 71 5.06 -6.47 -14.85
C VAL A 71 4.38 -7.38 -13.83
N PHE A 72 3.30 -6.90 -13.22
CA PHE A 72 2.43 -7.66 -12.33
C PHE A 72 1.04 -7.03 -12.29
N ALA A 73 0.04 -7.80 -11.86
CA ALA A 73 -1.31 -7.31 -11.60
C ALA A 73 -1.43 -6.88 -10.12
N GLY A 74 -2.18 -5.82 -9.85
CA GLY A 74 -2.43 -5.34 -8.50
C GLY A 74 -3.69 -4.48 -8.43
N HIS A 75 -4.06 -4.06 -7.23
CA HIS A 75 -5.18 -3.14 -7.02
C HIS A 75 -4.65 -1.71 -6.99
N ASP A 76 -4.69 -1.01 -8.13
CA ASP A 76 -4.27 0.38 -8.22
C ASP A 76 -5.39 1.32 -7.75
N ILE A 77 -5.18 1.98 -6.61
CA ILE A 77 -6.15 2.89 -6.00
C ILE A 77 -6.47 4.08 -6.90
N LEU A 78 -5.50 4.63 -7.64
CA LEU A 78 -5.76 5.75 -8.54
C LEU A 78 -6.59 5.31 -9.74
N GLU A 79 -6.36 4.11 -10.26
CA GLU A 79 -7.20 3.53 -11.31
C GLU A 79 -8.63 3.29 -10.79
N LEU A 80 -8.77 2.69 -9.60
CA LEU A 80 -10.08 2.51 -8.96
C LEU A 80 -10.81 3.83 -8.71
N TYR A 81 -10.09 4.88 -8.28
CA TYR A 81 -10.67 6.21 -8.10
C TYR A 81 -11.12 6.83 -9.43
N ALA A 82 -10.29 6.73 -10.49
CA ALA A 82 -10.63 7.23 -11.82
C ALA A 82 -11.89 6.56 -12.38
N PHE A 83 -12.11 5.28 -12.09
CA PHE A 83 -13.34 4.58 -12.49
C PHE A 83 -14.59 5.03 -11.73
N ILE A 84 -14.47 5.42 -10.45
CA ILE A 84 -15.61 5.84 -9.63
C ILE A 84 -15.95 7.33 -9.85
N ARG A 85 -14.95 8.16 -10.18
CA ARG A 85 -15.04 9.60 -10.35
C ARG A 85 -14.28 10.03 -11.64
N PRO A 86 -14.84 9.72 -12.83
CA PRO A 86 -14.21 10.04 -14.10
C PRO A 86 -14.10 11.54 -14.36
#